data_AF-A0A561T4F9-F1
#
_entry.id   AF-A0A561T4F9-F1
#
_cell.length_a   1.000
_cell.length_b   1.000
_cell.length_c   1.000
_cell.angle_alpha   90.00
_cell.angle_beta   90.00
_cell.angle_gamma   90.00
#
_symmetry.space_group_name_H-M   'P 1'
#
loop_
_entity.id
_entity.type
_entity.pdbx_description
1 polymer ?
#
loop_
_entity_poly.entity_id
_entity_poly.type
_entity_poly.pdbx_seq_one_letter_code
_entity_poly.pdbx_strand_id
1 'polypeptide(L)'
;MTELARSPLGAARREIQPHDVESAARLVAHGMRPKALPSRDAGYAELVRRYRDDDGFADTVQRVAAGLGLVVLAVGPQSGIVLAAVEESVFEIRMDEYARRTVLQNRQTDKMLHGLAHLAAAALAFPRPDDLGDDSYVGRVSVDHVDGAVREACRALEERTAGAEADPLSDAPHLEAAWRAWLRRPEATATKDGRAGEATTRGIVGKALRFLADQGFLVAVGTEGGVYRTTPRYQVQVRELAAQRAFDELLQLGVLPAATAGGALRAPNGLEAPDV
;
A
#
# COMPACT_ATOMS: atom_id res chain seq x y z
N MET A 1 0.76 -29.23 55.91
CA MET A 1 1.94 -29.47 55.05
C MET A 1 1.57 -29.04 53.65
N THR A 2 1.91 -27.80 53.36
CA THR A 2 1.60 -27.06 52.12
C THR A 2 2.55 -27.52 51.03
N GLU A 3 2.03 -28.02 49.91
CA GLU A 3 2.81 -28.19 48.68
C GLU A 3 2.04 -27.58 47.51
N LEU A 4 2.21 -26.28 47.34
CA LEU A 4 2.01 -25.58 46.08
C LEU A 4 3.24 -25.85 45.21
N ALA A 5 3.11 -26.67 44.17
CA ALA A 5 4.19 -26.89 43.20
C ALA A 5 3.68 -26.70 41.75
N ARG A 6 3.75 -25.43 41.35
CA ARG A 6 4.14 -24.89 40.02
C ARG A 6 3.52 -25.52 38.77
N SER A 7 2.53 -24.80 38.24
CA SER A 7 2.18 -24.79 36.82
C SER A 7 3.33 -24.19 35.98
N PRO A 8 3.83 -24.85 34.91
CA PRO A 8 4.81 -24.25 34.02
C PRO A 8 4.08 -23.45 32.94
N LEU A 9 3.67 -22.22 33.26
CA LEU A 9 3.39 -21.19 32.25
C LEU A 9 4.64 -20.34 32.08
N GLY A 10 5.52 -20.79 31.18
CA GLY A 10 6.69 -20.05 30.77
C GLY A 10 7.06 -20.46 29.36
N ALA A 11 6.51 -19.80 28.36
CA ALA A 11 7.11 -19.79 27.04
C ALA A 11 8.55 -19.27 27.25
N ALA A 12 9.53 -20.17 27.16
CA ALA A 12 10.93 -19.82 27.33
C ALA A 12 11.25 -18.75 26.28
N ARG A 13 11.48 -17.50 26.73
CA ARG A 13 12.02 -16.45 25.87
C ARG A 13 13.37 -16.95 25.36
N ARG A 14 13.39 -17.43 24.12
CA ARG A 14 14.60 -17.84 23.43
C ARG A 14 15.57 -16.65 23.44
N GLU A 15 16.79 -16.87 23.92
CA GLU A 15 17.83 -15.85 23.89
C GLU A 15 18.14 -15.48 22.43
N ILE A 16 17.92 -14.21 22.08
CA ILE A 16 18.23 -13.65 20.77
C ILE A 16 19.74 -13.76 20.56
N GLN A 17 20.15 -14.47 19.52
CA GLN A 17 21.56 -14.63 19.18
C GLN A 17 22.01 -13.53 18.20
N PRO A 18 23.29 -13.15 18.16
CA PRO A 18 23.78 -12.14 17.21
C PRO A 18 23.45 -12.45 15.74
N HIS A 19 23.44 -13.74 15.38
CA HIS A 19 23.07 -14.19 14.02
C HIS A 19 21.59 -13.96 13.69
N ASP A 20 20.73 -13.81 14.70
CA ASP A 20 19.31 -13.49 14.51
C ASP A 20 19.12 -12.04 14.10
N VAL A 21 19.91 -11.12 14.68
CA VAL A 21 19.89 -9.70 14.31
C VAL A 21 20.36 -9.53 12.86
N GLU A 22 21.44 -10.20 12.47
CA GLU A 22 21.92 -10.14 11.09
C GLU A 22 20.89 -10.73 10.11
N SER A 23 20.30 -11.87 10.45
CA SER A 23 19.26 -12.51 9.63
C SER A 23 18.01 -11.62 9.50
N ALA A 24 17.64 -10.94 10.58
CA ALA A 24 16.53 -9.99 10.60
C ALA A 24 16.80 -8.77 9.71
N ALA A 25 18.00 -8.20 9.81
CA ALA A 25 18.44 -7.10 8.95
C ALA A 25 18.49 -7.51 7.47
N ARG A 26 18.92 -8.74 7.17
CA ARG A 26 18.88 -9.29 5.80
C ARG A 26 17.46 -9.38 5.28
N LEU A 27 16.50 -9.84 6.09
CA LEU A 27 15.08 -9.87 5.71
C LEU A 27 14.58 -8.46 5.38
N VAL A 28 14.82 -7.47 6.24
CA VAL A 28 14.46 -6.06 5.98
C VAL A 28 15.11 -5.54 4.69
N ALA A 29 16.39 -5.85 4.45
CA ALA A 29 17.09 -5.48 3.23
C ALA A 29 16.47 -6.07 1.95
N HIS A 30 15.87 -7.26 2.02
CA HIS A 30 15.09 -7.79 0.89
C HIS A 30 13.82 -6.96 0.61
N GLY A 31 13.17 -6.44 1.66
CA GLY A 31 12.00 -5.55 1.51
C GLY A 31 12.33 -4.24 0.82
N MET A 32 13.55 -3.74 0.99
CA MET A 32 14.05 -2.53 0.31
C MET A 32 14.35 -2.73 -1.17
N ARG A 33 14.30 -3.97 -1.68
CA ARG A 33 14.54 -4.28 -3.09
C ARG A 33 13.19 -4.45 -3.80
N PRO A 34 12.80 -3.52 -4.69
CA PRO A 34 11.42 -3.47 -5.21
C PRO A 34 10.98 -4.74 -5.96
N LYS A 35 11.89 -5.41 -6.67
CA LYS A 35 11.59 -6.59 -7.49
C LYS A 35 12.12 -7.91 -6.88
N ALA A 36 12.62 -7.89 -5.64
CA ALA A 36 13.09 -9.09 -4.95
C ALA A 36 11.91 -9.93 -4.45
N LEU A 37 11.95 -11.24 -4.72
CA LEU A 37 10.88 -12.19 -4.40
C LEU A 37 11.44 -13.43 -3.71
N PRO A 38 10.76 -13.99 -2.70
CA PRO A 38 11.18 -15.24 -2.03
C PRO A 38 11.29 -16.41 -3.01
N SER A 39 10.40 -16.49 -4.00
CA SER A 39 10.39 -17.58 -5.00
C SER A 39 11.63 -17.63 -5.90
N ARG A 40 12.48 -16.61 -5.88
CA ARG A 40 13.71 -16.51 -6.69
C ARG A 40 14.99 -16.60 -5.86
N ASP A 41 14.87 -16.68 -4.54
CA ASP A 41 15.99 -16.66 -3.61
C ASP A 41 15.68 -17.56 -2.41
N ALA A 42 16.34 -18.72 -2.34
CA ALA A 42 16.11 -19.69 -1.28
C ALA A 42 16.47 -19.16 0.12
N GLY A 43 17.47 -18.28 0.21
CA GLY A 43 17.84 -17.64 1.48
C GLY A 43 16.75 -16.68 1.95
N TYR A 44 16.17 -15.90 1.02
CA TYR A 44 15.03 -15.05 1.33
C TYR A 44 13.80 -15.87 1.72
N ALA A 45 13.49 -16.95 0.99
CA ALA A 45 12.38 -17.84 1.31
C ALA A 45 12.51 -18.44 2.72
N GLU A 46 13.71 -18.83 3.12
CA GLU A 46 13.98 -19.34 4.47
C GLU A 46 13.76 -18.28 5.55
N LEU A 47 14.20 -17.03 5.32
CA LEU A 47 13.96 -15.94 6.27
C LEU A 47 12.46 -15.62 6.42
N VAL A 48 11.70 -15.65 5.33
CA VAL A 48 10.23 -15.48 5.36
C VAL A 48 9.56 -16.61 6.12
N ARG A 49 9.96 -17.86 5.89
CA ARG A 49 9.46 -19.02 6.62
C ARG A 49 9.76 -18.89 8.11
N ARG A 50 11.02 -18.57 8.44
CA ARG A 50 11.45 -18.37 9.83
C ARG A 50 10.67 -17.26 10.53
N TYR A 51 10.41 -16.13 9.88
CA TYR A 51 9.58 -15.05 10.45
C TYR A 51 8.19 -15.53 10.86
N ARG A 52 7.60 -16.44 10.08
CA ARG A 52 6.24 -16.96 10.34
C ARG A 52 6.22 -18.04 11.42
N ASP A 53 7.32 -18.78 11.58
CA ASP A 53 7.41 -19.94 12.46
C ASP A 53 8.06 -19.62 13.83
N ASP A 54 8.78 -18.50 13.96
CA ASP A 54 9.56 -18.12 15.14
C ASP A 54 9.22 -16.67 15.59
N ASP A 55 8.37 -16.55 16.61
CA ASP A 55 7.93 -15.26 17.17
C ASP A 55 9.08 -14.38 17.67
N GLY A 56 10.16 -14.98 18.19
CA GLY A 56 11.33 -14.24 18.67
C GLY A 56 12.11 -13.62 17.50
N PHE A 57 12.20 -14.35 16.39
CA PHE A 57 12.76 -13.81 15.16
C PHE A 57 11.84 -12.73 14.55
N ALA A 58 10.52 -12.91 14.60
CA ALA A 58 9.56 -11.91 14.15
C ALA A 58 9.68 -10.58 14.92
N ASP A 59 9.74 -10.63 16.26
CA ASP A 59 9.98 -9.46 17.12
C ASP A 59 11.32 -8.78 16.79
N THR A 60 12.38 -9.56 16.56
CA THR A 60 13.69 -9.02 16.15
C THR A 60 13.61 -8.27 14.82
N VAL A 61 12.91 -8.82 13.82
CA VAL A 61 12.69 -8.16 12.52
C VAL A 61 11.90 -6.87 12.67
N GLN A 62 10.85 -6.86 13.49
CA GLN A 62 10.07 -5.65 13.76
C GLN A 62 10.93 -4.57 14.43
N ARG A 63 11.77 -4.92 15.41
CA ARG A 63 12.69 -3.98 16.06
C ARG A 63 13.72 -3.40 15.10
N VAL A 64 14.30 -4.24 14.24
CA VAL A 64 15.26 -3.78 13.22
C VAL A 64 14.59 -2.83 12.23
N ALA A 65 13.38 -3.15 11.75
CA ALA A 65 12.62 -2.26 10.89
C ALA A 65 12.29 -0.92 11.59
N ALA A 66 11.80 -0.98 12.84
CA ALA A 66 11.46 0.21 13.62
C ALA A 66 12.68 1.12 13.85
N GLY A 67 13.85 0.54 14.14
CA GLY A 67 15.11 1.30 14.28
C GLY A 67 15.56 2.00 13.01
N LEU A 68 15.06 1.58 11.84
CA LEU A 68 15.29 2.21 10.54
C LEU A 68 14.17 3.19 10.14
N GLY A 69 13.17 3.41 11.00
CA GLY A 69 11.99 4.20 10.65
C GLY A 69 11.10 3.49 9.63
N LEU A 70 10.92 2.18 9.78
CA LEU A 70 10.08 1.35 8.92
C LEU A 70 9.07 0.56 9.76
N VAL A 71 7.91 0.28 9.16
CA VAL A 71 6.88 -0.61 9.70
C VAL A 71 6.76 -1.82 8.79
N VAL A 72 6.64 -3.01 9.39
CA VAL A 72 6.39 -4.26 8.66
C VAL A 72 4.88 -4.40 8.46
N LEU A 73 4.42 -4.25 7.22
CA LEU A 73 2.99 -4.36 6.88
C LEU A 73 2.56 -5.83 6.74
N ALA A 74 3.41 -6.65 6.11
CA ALA A 74 3.15 -8.08 5.92
C ALA A 74 4.45 -8.84 5.67
N VAL A 75 4.46 -10.13 6.00
CA VAL A 75 5.51 -11.06 5.61
C VAL A 75 4.87 -12.35 5.11
N GLY A 76 5.01 -12.63 3.82
CA GLY A 76 4.33 -13.76 3.18
C GLY A 76 5.20 -14.45 2.11
N PRO A 77 4.90 -15.71 1.78
CA PRO A 77 5.67 -16.47 0.80
C PRO A 77 5.59 -15.87 -0.62
N GLN A 78 4.47 -15.21 -0.95
CA GLN A 78 4.26 -14.58 -2.26
C GLN A 78 4.70 -13.11 -2.29
N SER A 79 4.39 -12.33 -1.25
CA SER A 79 4.73 -10.90 -1.16
C SER A 79 6.19 -10.64 -0.74
N GLY A 80 6.78 -11.61 -0.04
CA GLY A 80 7.95 -11.37 0.80
C GLY A 80 7.61 -10.47 1.99
N ILE A 81 8.62 -9.81 2.55
CA ILE A 81 8.41 -8.71 3.49
C ILE A 81 7.94 -7.46 2.74
N VAL A 82 6.90 -6.82 3.25
CA VAL A 82 6.36 -5.56 2.77
C VAL A 82 6.55 -4.53 3.86
N LEU A 83 7.19 -3.42 3.51
CA LEU A 83 7.58 -2.36 4.42
C LEU A 83 6.87 -1.06 4.04
N ALA A 84 6.52 -0.28 5.06
CA ALA A 84 6.17 1.14 4.92
C ALA A 84 7.22 1.98 5.67
N ALA A 85 7.48 3.17 5.17
CA ALA A 85 8.24 4.16 5.92
C ALA A 85 7.31 4.90 6.88
N VAL A 86 7.80 5.19 8.09
CA VAL A 86 7.12 6.17 8.96
C VAL A 86 7.37 7.58 8.43
N GLU A 87 6.54 8.52 8.86
CA GLU A 87 6.72 9.94 8.55
C GLU A 87 8.12 10.40 8.98
N GLU A 88 8.78 11.22 8.16
CA GLU A 88 10.15 11.74 8.36
C GLU A 88 11.27 10.70 8.24
N SER A 89 10.96 9.45 7.95
CA SER A 89 11.96 8.42 7.69
C SER A 89 12.82 8.76 6.46
N VAL A 90 14.10 8.38 6.49
CA VAL A 90 14.99 8.50 5.32
C VAL A 90 14.56 7.62 4.15
N PHE A 91 13.71 6.63 4.42
CA PHE A 91 13.13 5.74 3.41
C PHE A 91 11.77 6.23 2.91
N GLU A 92 11.26 7.34 3.45
CA GLU A 92 10.04 7.96 2.95
C GLU A 92 10.27 8.46 1.52
N ILE A 93 9.48 7.95 0.57
CA ILE A 93 9.51 8.46 -0.80
C ILE A 93 8.83 9.82 -0.80
N ARG A 94 9.64 10.88 -0.69
CA ARG A 94 9.13 12.25 -0.76
C ARG A 94 8.60 12.53 -2.15
N MET A 95 7.50 13.28 -2.22
CA MET A 95 6.89 13.67 -3.49
C MET A 95 7.84 14.44 -4.43
N ASP A 96 8.86 15.11 -3.90
CA ASP A 96 9.91 15.75 -4.70
C ASP A 96 10.88 14.75 -5.33
N GLU A 97 11.17 13.63 -4.67
CA GLU A 97 11.95 12.54 -5.24
C GLU A 97 11.15 11.83 -6.33
N TYR A 98 9.86 11.58 -6.08
CA TYR A 98 8.93 11.07 -7.08
C TYR A 98 8.90 11.97 -8.33
N ALA A 99 8.70 13.28 -8.15
CA ALA A 99 8.62 14.24 -9.24
C ALA A 99 9.90 14.33 -10.08
N ARG A 100 11.08 14.12 -9.46
CA ARG A 100 12.35 14.00 -10.18
C ARG A 100 12.40 12.74 -11.04
N ARG A 101 11.96 11.59 -10.50
CA ARG A 101 11.95 10.30 -11.20
C ARG A 101 10.94 10.23 -12.34
N THR A 102 9.83 10.96 -12.25
CA THR A 102 8.78 10.98 -13.29
C THR A 102 8.89 12.14 -14.28
N VAL A 103 9.90 13.03 -14.12
CA VAL A 103 10.18 14.16 -15.01
C VAL A 103 8.94 15.06 -15.19
N LEU A 104 8.43 15.59 -14.07
CA LEU A 104 7.26 16.45 -14.07
C LEU A 104 7.60 17.87 -14.56
N GLN A 105 6.82 18.40 -15.50
CA GLN A 105 7.03 19.75 -16.05
C GLN A 105 6.41 20.83 -15.16
N ASN A 106 5.20 20.57 -14.62
CA ASN A 106 4.58 21.39 -13.59
C ASN A 106 4.53 20.58 -12.28
N ARG A 107 5.53 20.77 -11.42
CA ARG A 107 5.75 19.92 -10.24
C ARG A 107 4.53 19.77 -9.36
N GLN A 108 3.72 20.80 -9.11
CA GLN A 108 2.60 20.68 -8.17
C GLN A 108 1.38 20.03 -8.83
N THR A 109 1.00 20.48 -10.03
CA THR A 109 -0.17 19.94 -10.72
C THR A 109 0.08 18.50 -11.16
N ASP A 110 1.23 18.21 -11.76
CA ASP A 110 1.52 16.87 -12.25
C ASP A 110 1.61 15.83 -11.11
N LYS A 111 2.10 16.23 -9.91
CA LYS A 111 2.09 15.35 -8.72
C LYS A 111 0.67 14.91 -8.38
N MET A 112 -0.28 15.84 -8.37
CA MET A 112 -1.69 15.53 -8.08
C MET A 112 -2.28 14.61 -9.15
N LEU A 113 -1.99 14.85 -10.43
CA LEU A 113 -2.47 14.00 -11.53
C LEU A 113 -1.89 12.58 -11.43
N HIS A 114 -0.62 12.44 -11.06
CA HIS A 114 -0.01 11.13 -10.81
C HIS A 114 -0.61 10.42 -9.59
N GLY A 115 -0.90 11.15 -8.51
CA GLY A 115 -1.62 10.62 -7.35
C GLY A 115 -3.00 10.09 -7.73
N LEU A 116 -3.76 10.87 -8.51
CA LEU A 116 -5.06 10.45 -9.03
C LEU A 116 -4.95 9.19 -9.90
N ALA A 117 -3.94 9.09 -10.75
CA ALA A 117 -3.69 7.90 -11.55
C ALA A 117 -3.37 6.67 -10.69
N HIS A 118 -2.60 6.81 -9.61
CA HIS A 118 -2.33 5.71 -8.67
C HIS A 118 -3.59 5.24 -7.93
N LEU A 119 -4.42 6.19 -7.46
CA LEU A 119 -5.69 5.87 -6.78
C LEU A 119 -6.66 5.17 -7.72
N ALA A 120 -6.82 5.68 -8.94
CA ALA A 120 -7.66 5.04 -9.95
C ALA A 120 -7.14 3.64 -10.34
N ALA A 121 -5.81 3.47 -10.44
CA ALA A 121 -5.21 2.15 -10.70
C ALA A 121 -5.50 1.16 -9.56
N ALA A 122 -5.41 1.59 -8.30
CA ALA A 122 -5.73 0.76 -7.15
C ALA A 122 -7.21 0.36 -7.15
N ALA A 123 -8.11 1.33 -7.31
CA ALA A 123 -9.55 1.10 -7.33
C ALA A 123 -10.01 0.17 -8.47
N LEU A 124 -9.43 0.32 -9.66
CA LEU A 124 -9.73 -0.56 -10.79
C LEU A 124 -9.12 -1.95 -10.65
N ALA A 125 -7.95 -2.06 -10.03
CA ALA A 125 -7.30 -3.33 -9.81
C ALA A 125 -8.01 -4.16 -8.73
N PHE A 126 -8.57 -3.50 -7.70
CA PHE A 126 -9.27 -4.11 -6.57
C PHE A 126 -10.65 -3.46 -6.38
N PRO A 127 -11.63 -3.76 -7.26
CA PRO A 127 -12.93 -3.11 -7.25
C PRO A 127 -13.79 -3.47 -6.04
N ARG A 128 -13.52 -4.59 -5.36
CA ARG A 128 -14.25 -5.03 -4.17
C ARG A 128 -13.31 -5.09 -2.95
N PRO A 129 -13.81 -4.79 -1.74
CA PRO A 129 -13.04 -4.99 -0.52
C PRO A 129 -12.52 -6.43 -0.36
N ASP A 130 -13.31 -7.44 -0.76
CA ASP A 130 -12.91 -8.85 -0.71
C ASP A 130 -11.69 -9.15 -1.58
N ASP A 131 -11.50 -8.41 -2.68
CA ASP A 131 -10.32 -8.55 -3.56
C ASP A 131 -9.04 -8.14 -2.84
N LEU A 132 -9.13 -7.27 -1.82
CA LEU A 132 -7.99 -6.93 -0.97
C LEU A 132 -7.71 -8.02 0.06
N GLY A 133 -8.70 -8.82 0.50
CA GLY A 133 -8.52 -9.88 1.49
C GLY A 133 -8.13 -11.24 0.91
N ASP A 134 -8.37 -11.47 -0.37
CA ASP A 134 -8.02 -12.72 -1.07
C ASP A 134 -6.59 -12.66 -1.64
N ASP A 135 -5.64 -13.30 -0.96
CA ASP A 135 -4.23 -13.36 -1.40
C ASP A 135 -4.04 -14.12 -2.75
N SER A 136 -5.06 -14.83 -3.24
CA SER A 136 -5.04 -15.48 -4.57
C SER A 136 -5.52 -14.56 -5.70
N TYR A 137 -6.16 -13.44 -5.37
CA TYR A 137 -6.70 -12.51 -6.35
C TYR A 137 -5.59 -11.75 -7.09
N VAL A 138 -5.72 -11.68 -8.42
CA VAL A 138 -4.78 -10.94 -9.28
C VAL A 138 -5.55 -9.95 -10.14
N GLY A 139 -5.50 -8.68 -9.72
CA GLY A 139 -6.08 -7.56 -10.45
C GLY A 139 -5.35 -7.29 -11.76
N ARG A 140 -6.09 -6.70 -12.72
CA ARG A 140 -5.52 -6.21 -13.99
C ARG A 140 -5.93 -4.76 -14.20
N VAL A 141 -4.99 -3.99 -14.74
CA VAL A 141 -5.19 -2.57 -15.02
C VAL A 141 -4.53 -2.22 -16.34
N SER A 142 -5.17 -1.35 -17.13
CA SER A 142 -4.61 -0.81 -18.35
C SER A 142 -4.59 0.72 -18.32
N VAL A 143 -3.70 1.32 -19.10
CA VAL A 143 -3.63 2.77 -19.29
C VAL A 143 -5.00 3.33 -19.70
N ASP A 144 -5.64 2.65 -20.66
CA ASP A 144 -6.92 3.02 -21.25
C ASP A 144 -8.05 2.98 -20.23
N HIS A 145 -8.13 1.92 -19.43
CA HIS A 145 -9.16 1.79 -18.39
C HIS A 145 -8.98 2.82 -17.28
N VAL A 146 -7.73 3.10 -16.87
CA VAL A 146 -7.46 4.13 -15.85
C VAL A 146 -7.83 5.52 -16.37
N ASP A 147 -7.42 5.87 -17.58
CA ASP A 147 -7.75 7.16 -18.17
C ASP A 147 -9.26 7.37 -18.29
N GLY A 148 -9.95 6.36 -18.83
CA GLY A 148 -11.41 6.37 -18.96
C GLY A 148 -12.13 6.51 -17.62
N ALA A 149 -11.72 5.74 -16.60
CA ALA A 149 -12.34 5.80 -15.28
C ALA A 149 -12.12 7.16 -14.59
N VAL A 150 -10.92 7.74 -14.70
CA VAL A 150 -10.66 9.08 -14.15
C VAL A 150 -11.54 10.11 -14.85
N ARG A 151 -11.69 10.04 -16.18
CA ARG A 151 -12.56 10.96 -16.93
C ARG A 151 -14.02 10.84 -16.52
N GLU A 152 -14.50 9.61 -16.34
CA GLU A 152 -15.88 9.38 -15.91
C GLU A 152 -16.12 9.90 -14.49
N ALA A 153 -15.18 9.66 -13.57
CA ALA A 153 -15.24 10.22 -12.22
C ALA A 153 -15.23 11.76 -12.23
N CYS A 154 -14.42 12.37 -13.11
CA CYS A 154 -14.41 13.83 -13.30
C CYS A 154 -15.77 14.34 -13.79
N ARG A 155 -16.39 13.70 -14.79
CA ARG A 155 -17.71 14.10 -15.31
C ARG A 155 -18.81 13.98 -14.26
N ALA A 156 -18.84 12.87 -13.53
CA ALA A 156 -19.80 12.67 -12.44
C ALA A 156 -19.64 13.70 -11.31
N LEU A 157 -18.41 14.16 -11.03
CA LEU A 157 -18.17 15.28 -10.12
C LEU A 157 -18.72 16.60 -10.69
N GLU A 158 -18.49 16.88 -11.97
CA GLU A 158 -18.99 18.08 -12.64
C GLU A 158 -20.51 18.18 -12.58
N GLU A 159 -21.21 17.10 -12.93
CA GLU A 159 -22.68 17.03 -12.91
C GLU A 159 -23.23 17.29 -11.51
N ARG A 160 -22.61 16.71 -10.47
CA ARG A 160 -23.00 16.95 -9.07
C ARG A 160 -22.80 18.40 -8.63
N THR A 161 -21.75 19.05 -9.11
CA THR A 161 -21.44 20.45 -8.77
C THR A 161 -22.22 21.47 -9.61
N ALA A 162 -22.74 21.09 -10.77
CA ALA A 162 -23.48 21.99 -11.67
C ALA A 162 -24.96 22.19 -11.26
N GLY A 163 -25.53 21.26 -10.48
CA GLY A 163 -26.97 21.20 -10.18
C GLY A 163 -27.40 21.69 -8.80
N ALA A 164 -26.48 22.17 -7.95
CA ALA A 164 -26.81 22.55 -6.59
C ALA A 164 -26.24 23.94 -6.25
N GLU A 165 -26.95 24.73 -5.44
CA GLU A 165 -26.35 25.66 -4.46
C GLU A 165 -25.55 24.85 -3.41
N ALA A 166 -24.87 23.79 -3.83
CA ALA A 166 -23.93 23.07 -2.99
C ALA A 166 -22.75 24.01 -2.84
N ASP A 167 -22.39 24.29 -1.59
CA ASP A 167 -21.05 24.70 -1.25
C ASP A 167 -20.08 23.86 -2.11
N PRO A 168 -19.13 24.48 -2.84
CA PRO A 168 -18.15 23.73 -3.63
C PRO A 168 -17.51 22.60 -2.81
N LEU A 169 -16.57 21.86 -3.42
CA LEU A 169 -15.58 21.11 -2.64
C LEU A 169 -14.68 22.07 -1.82
N SER A 170 -15.27 22.98 -1.03
CA SER A 170 -14.66 23.96 -0.12
C SER A 170 -13.72 23.25 0.84
N ASP A 171 -14.08 22.02 1.23
CA ASP A 171 -13.29 21.15 2.09
C ASP A 171 -12.12 20.46 1.36
N ALA A 172 -12.04 20.52 0.02
CA ALA A 172 -11.01 19.86 -0.81
C ALA A 172 -10.61 20.63 -2.08
N PRO A 173 -10.15 21.89 -1.99
CA PRO A 173 -9.87 22.77 -3.13
C PRO A 173 -8.73 22.25 -4.05
N HIS A 174 -7.81 21.49 -3.49
CA HIS A 174 -6.69 20.88 -4.21
C HIS A 174 -7.16 19.73 -5.11
N LEU A 175 -8.13 18.93 -4.65
CA LEU A 175 -8.76 17.91 -5.47
C LEU A 175 -9.51 18.58 -6.63
N GLU A 176 -10.25 19.66 -6.34
CA GLU A 176 -11.00 20.42 -7.34
C GLU A 176 -10.12 20.94 -8.49
N ALA A 177 -8.97 21.50 -8.14
CA ALA A 177 -7.97 21.96 -9.09
C ALA A 177 -7.41 20.79 -9.95
N ALA A 178 -7.20 19.62 -9.34
CA ALA A 178 -6.62 18.46 -10.02
C ALA A 178 -7.55 17.85 -11.07
N TRP A 179 -8.84 17.62 -10.77
CA TRP A 179 -9.76 17.01 -11.74
C TRP A 179 -10.10 17.97 -12.90
N ARG A 180 -10.26 19.27 -12.63
CA ARG A 180 -10.37 20.28 -13.71
C ARG A 180 -9.10 20.36 -14.56
N ALA A 181 -7.92 20.22 -13.95
CA ALA A 181 -6.66 20.17 -14.70
C ALA A 181 -6.54 18.90 -15.56
N TRP A 182 -7.10 17.78 -15.11
CA TRP A 182 -7.19 16.54 -15.89
C TRP A 182 -8.08 16.72 -17.12
N LEU A 183 -9.30 17.23 -16.96
CA LEU A 183 -10.26 17.41 -18.06
C LEU A 183 -9.76 18.35 -19.17
N ARG A 184 -8.99 19.38 -18.82
CA ARG A 184 -8.42 20.33 -19.81
C ARG A 184 -7.31 19.71 -20.69
N ARG A 185 -6.77 18.53 -20.33
CA ARG A 185 -5.66 17.92 -21.08
C ARG A 185 -6.15 17.00 -22.19
N PRO A 186 -5.47 17.00 -23.36
CA PRO A 186 -5.77 16.07 -24.43
C PRO A 186 -5.50 14.62 -23.99
N GLU A 187 -6.38 13.72 -24.41
CA GLU A 187 -6.29 12.29 -24.11
C GLU A 187 -5.07 11.63 -24.75
N ALA A 188 -4.86 11.93 -26.03
CA ALA A 188 -3.68 11.59 -26.79
C ALA A 188 -3.35 12.75 -27.73
N THR A 189 -2.07 12.94 -28.00
CA THR A 189 -1.60 13.73 -29.14
C THR A 189 -1.10 12.72 -30.15
N ALA A 190 -1.58 12.77 -31.39
CA ALA A 190 -1.02 11.99 -32.47
C ALA A 190 0.40 12.52 -32.75
N THR A 191 1.40 11.96 -32.08
CA THR A 191 2.78 12.11 -32.54
C THR A 191 2.95 11.26 -33.80
N LYS A 192 3.88 11.64 -34.67
CA LYS A 192 4.17 10.95 -35.95
C LYS A 192 4.47 9.45 -35.78
N ASP A 193 4.78 9.01 -34.54
CA ASP A 193 5.08 7.64 -34.12
C ASP A 193 3.95 6.93 -33.37
N GLY A 194 2.73 7.51 -33.28
CA GLY A 194 1.60 6.89 -32.57
C GLY A 194 1.73 6.85 -31.04
N ARG A 195 2.77 7.47 -30.47
CA ARG A 195 2.95 7.56 -29.01
C ARG A 195 2.13 8.71 -28.45
N ALA A 196 1.37 8.46 -27.38
CA ALA A 196 0.71 9.53 -26.64
C ALA A 196 1.77 10.50 -26.10
N GLY A 197 1.64 11.79 -26.43
CA GLY A 197 2.56 12.83 -25.96
C GLY A 197 2.69 12.81 -24.43
N GLU A 198 3.88 13.06 -23.90
CA GLU A 198 4.15 12.90 -22.45
C GLU A 198 3.29 13.77 -21.53
N ALA A 199 2.70 14.85 -22.06
CA ALA A 199 1.80 15.74 -21.33
C ALA A 199 0.32 15.33 -21.40
N THR A 200 -0.02 14.31 -22.19
CA THR A 200 -1.39 13.78 -22.31
C THR A 200 -1.78 12.98 -21.08
N THR A 201 -3.09 12.84 -20.83
CA THR A 201 -3.58 12.08 -19.67
C THR A 201 -3.15 10.60 -19.76
N ARG A 202 -3.23 9.98 -20.95
CA ARG A 202 -2.70 8.62 -21.18
C ARG A 202 -1.19 8.54 -20.96
N GLY A 203 -0.44 9.57 -21.33
CA GLY A 203 1.00 9.67 -21.06
C GLY A 203 1.33 9.71 -19.56
N ILE A 204 0.56 10.49 -18.79
CA ILE A 204 0.66 10.58 -17.33
C ILE A 204 0.34 9.23 -16.68
N VAL A 205 -0.78 8.62 -17.05
CA VAL A 205 -1.17 7.28 -16.57
C VAL A 205 -0.07 6.26 -16.92
N GLY A 206 0.43 6.28 -18.15
CA GLY A 206 1.51 5.38 -18.57
C GLY A 206 2.80 5.56 -17.78
N LYS A 207 3.16 6.79 -17.38
CA LYS A 207 4.29 7.04 -16.47
C LYS A 207 3.99 6.53 -15.06
N ALA A 208 2.79 6.74 -14.55
CA ALA A 208 2.37 6.27 -13.22
C ALA A 208 2.40 4.74 -13.10
N LEU A 209 1.80 4.01 -14.06
CA LEU A 209 1.79 2.55 -14.05
C LEU A 209 3.20 1.95 -14.24
N ARG A 210 4.05 2.58 -15.07
CA ARG A 210 5.46 2.17 -15.20
C ARG A 210 6.22 2.37 -13.90
N PHE A 211 6.01 3.48 -13.20
CA PHE A 211 6.62 3.70 -11.89
C PHE A 211 6.22 2.58 -10.91
N LEU A 212 4.93 2.23 -10.82
CA LEU A 212 4.47 1.13 -9.98
C LEU A 212 5.11 -0.21 -10.38
N ALA A 213 5.28 -0.46 -11.69
CA ALA A 213 5.98 -1.65 -12.16
C ALA A 213 7.47 -1.66 -11.79
N ASP A 214 8.14 -0.51 -11.83
CA ASP A 214 9.52 -0.37 -11.39
C ASP A 214 9.69 -0.54 -9.88
N GLN A 215 8.68 -0.17 -9.11
CA GLN A 215 8.59 -0.47 -7.68
C GLN A 215 8.16 -1.92 -7.38
N GLY A 216 7.93 -2.77 -8.39
CA GLY A 216 7.53 -4.17 -8.22
C GLY A 216 6.09 -4.36 -7.73
N PHE A 217 5.27 -3.32 -7.79
CA PHE A 217 3.85 -3.37 -7.48
C PHE A 217 3.02 -3.89 -8.65
N LEU A 218 3.49 -3.65 -9.86
CA LEU A 218 2.85 -4.12 -11.10
C LEU A 218 3.81 -4.95 -11.94
N VAL A 219 3.26 -5.81 -12.78
CA VAL A 219 4.00 -6.55 -13.80
C VAL A 219 3.31 -6.33 -15.15
N ALA A 220 4.06 -5.82 -16.13
CA ALA A 220 3.55 -5.63 -17.48
C ALA A 220 3.12 -6.98 -18.10
N VAL A 221 2.03 -6.96 -18.84
CA VAL A 221 1.46 -8.12 -19.53
C VAL A 221 1.45 -7.84 -21.03
N GLY A 222 1.95 -8.80 -21.81
CA GLY A 222 2.04 -8.68 -23.27
C GLY A 222 3.22 -7.83 -23.75
N THR A 223 3.29 -7.62 -25.06
CA THR A 223 4.41 -6.95 -25.74
C THR A 223 4.11 -5.51 -26.15
N GLU A 224 2.83 -5.15 -26.30
CA GLU A 224 2.39 -3.82 -26.75
C GLU A 224 2.45 -2.76 -25.64
N GLY A 225 2.65 -3.18 -24.38
CA GLY A 225 2.73 -2.30 -23.22
C GLY A 225 1.38 -1.72 -22.82
N GLY A 226 1.31 -1.14 -21.63
CA GLY A 226 0.11 -0.44 -21.15
C GLY A 226 -0.92 -1.32 -20.44
N VAL A 227 -0.75 -2.64 -20.39
CA VAL A 227 -1.54 -3.56 -19.54
C VAL A 227 -0.64 -4.15 -18.46
N TYR A 228 -1.15 -4.21 -17.23
CA TYR A 228 -0.43 -4.68 -16.06
C TYR A 228 -1.31 -5.61 -15.22
N ARG A 229 -0.66 -6.53 -14.51
CA ARG A 229 -1.25 -7.28 -13.41
C ARG A 229 -0.66 -6.84 -12.07
N THR A 230 -1.43 -6.96 -11.00
CA THR A 230 -0.97 -6.65 -9.65
C THR A 230 -0.01 -7.69 -9.11
N THR A 231 0.79 -7.30 -8.11
CA THR A 231 1.55 -8.21 -7.26
C THR A 231 0.93 -8.28 -5.86
N PRO A 232 1.18 -9.36 -5.10
CA PRO A 232 0.75 -9.45 -3.69
C PRO A 232 1.28 -8.29 -2.84
N ARG A 233 2.47 -7.76 -3.17
CA ARG A 233 3.03 -6.58 -2.50
C ARG A 233 2.18 -5.34 -2.72
N TYR A 234 1.65 -5.15 -3.93
CA TYR A 234 0.77 -4.01 -4.21
C TYR A 234 -0.56 -4.15 -3.48
N GLN A 235 -1.13 -5.36 -3.44
CA GLN A 235 -2.34 -5.63 -2.68
C GLN A 235 -2.19 -5.27 -1.20
N VAL A 236 -1.07 -5.65 -0.56
CA VAL A 236 -0.78 -5.26 0.83
C VAL A 236 -0.73 -3.75 1.01
N GLN A 237 -0.08 -3.02 0.10
CA GLN A 237 0.00 -1.55 0.16
C GLN A 237 -1.37 -0.88 0.01
N VAL A 238 -2.20 -1.38 -0.91
CA VAL A 238 -3.57 -0.87 -1.10
C VAL A 238 -4.46 -1.23 0.09
N ARG A 239 -4.31 -2.43 0.65
CA ARG A 239 -5.01 -2.87 1.86
C ARG A 239 -4.69 -1.98 3.05
N GLU A 240 -3.41 -1.65 3.26
CA GLU A 240 -2.98 -0.73 4.31
C GLU A 240 -3.59 0.66 4.13
N LEU A 241 -3.51 1.23 2.92
CA LEU A 241 -4.09 2.54 2.62
C LEU A 241 -5.61 2.57 2.86
N ALA A 242 -6.32 1.51 2.45
CA ALA A 242 -7.75 1.39 2.67
C ALA A 242 -8.10 1.26 4.16
N ALA A 243 -7.30 0.52 4.92
CA ALA A 243 -7.48 0.37 6.37
C ALA A 243 -7.28 1.70 7.11
N GLN A 244 -6.23 2.47 6.76
CA GLN A 244 -5.99 3.80 7.31
C GLN A 244 -7.17 4.73 7.03
N ARG A 245 -7.68 4.75 5.79
CA ARG A 245 -8.83 5.58 5.42
C ARG A 245 -10.10 5.20 6.20
N ALA A 246 -10.38 3.91 6.35
CA ALA A 246 -11.52 3.44 7.12
C ALA A 246 -11.40 3.83 8.61
N PHE A 247 -10.19 3.77 9.18
CA PHE A 247 -9.94 4.22 10.54
C PHE A 247 -10.17 5.71 10.72
N ASP A 248 -9.69 6.55 9.80
CA ASP A 248 -9.92 8.00 9.82
C ASP A 248 -11.41 8.34 9.75
N GLU A 249 -12.17 7.64 8.91
CA GLU A 249 -13.63 7.80 8.83
C GLU A 249 -14.32 7.43 10.14
N LEU A 250 -13.92 6.34 10.80
CA LEU A 250 -14.45 5.97 12.12
C LEU A 250 -14.17 7.03 13.19
N LEU A 251 -12.96 7.63 13.18
CA LEU A 251 -12.61 8.72 14.08
C LEU A 251 -13.45 9.97 13.81
N GLN A 252 -13.65 10.34 12.54
CA GLN A 252 -14.49 11.49 12.15
C GLN A 252 -15.96 11.30 12.52
N LEU A 253 -16.47 10.07 12.41
CA LEU A 253 -17.84 9.75 12.80
C LEU A 253 -18.03 9.79 14.34
N GLY A 254 -16.95 9.82 15.13
CA GLY A 254 -17.02 9.86 16.60
C GLY A 254 -17.66 8.62 17.21
N VAL A 255 -17.74 7.52 16.45
CA VAL A 255 -18.44 6.27 16.84
C VAL A 255 -17.62 5.48 17.87
N LEU A 256 -16.31 5.74 17.95
CA LEU A 256 -15.45 5.15 18.98
C LEU A 256 -15.47 6.03 20.24
N PRO A 257 -15.77 5.47 21.43
CA PRO A 257 -15.59 6.22 22.67
C PRO A 257 -14.13 6.66 22.73
N ALA A 258 -13.89 7.96 22.89
CA ALA A 258 -12.54 8.52 23.03
C ALA A 258 -11.78 7.64 24.01
N ALA A 259 -10.69 7.01 23.54
CA ALA A 259 -9.89 6.13 24.35
C ALA A 259 -9.35 6.96 25.52
N THR A 260 -10.03 6.87 26.66
CA THR A 260 -9.44 7.28 27.92
C THR A 260 -8.24 6.38 28.11
N ALA A 261 -7.11 6.95 28.54
CA ALA A 261 -5.78 6.34 28.54
C ALA A 261 -5.62 5.08 29.45
N GLY A 262 -6.71 4.36 29.76
CA GLY A 262 -6.74 3.12 30.53
C GLY A 262 -7.47 1.95 29.86
N GLY A 263 -7.87 2.03 28.58
CA GLY A 263 -8.64 0.98 27.91
C GLY A 263 -7.80 -0.23 27.47
N ALA A 264 -7.69 -1.26 28.30
CA ALA A 264 -7.19 -2.57 27.88
C ALA A 264 -8.28 -3.34 27.11
N LEU A 265 -7.95 -3.84 25.91
CA LEU A 265 -8.79 -4.79 25.17
C LEU A 265 -8.90 -6.08 25.99
N ARG A 266 -10.04 -6.32 26.65
CA ARG A 266 -10.37 -7.63 27.20
C ARG A 266 -10.85 -8.53 26.06
N ALA A 267 -10.21 -9.68 25.89
CA ALA A 267 -10.75 -10.76 25.09
C ALA A 267 -12.15 -11.16 25.62
N PRO A 268 -13.09 -11.55 24.75
CA PRO A 268 -14.40 -12.01 25.18
C PRO A 268 -14.23 -13.27 26.04
N ASN A 269 -14.56 -13.15 27.33
CA ASN A 269 -14.70 -14.30 28.23
C ASN A 269 -15.88 -15.14 27.72
N GLY A 270 -15.58 -16.30 27.14
CA GLY A 270 -16.63 -17.16 26.60
C GLY A 270 -16.14 -18.45 25.98
N LEU A 271 -15.24 -19.17 26.66
CA LEU A 271 -15.09 -20.62 26.51
C LEU A 271 -14.85 -21.19 27.91
N GLU A 272 -15.94 -21.55 28.59
CA GLU A 272 -15.90 -22.42 29.76
C GLU A 272 -15.21 -23.73 29.38
N ALA A 273 -14.16 -24.10 30.12
CA ALA A 273 -13.65 -25.46 30.10
C ALA A 273 -14.63 -26.36 30.89
N PRO A 274 -14.92 -27.59 30.43
CA PRO A 274 -15.86 -28.45 31.12
C PRO A 274 -15.27 -28.93 32.46
N ASP A 275 -16.11 -29.00 33.48
CA ASP A 275 -15.85 -29.74 34.72
C ASP A 275 -15.62 -31.22 34.37
N VAL A 276 -14.39 -31.71 34.54
CA VAL A 276 -13.94 -32.86 35.39
C VAL A 276 -12.41 -32.89 35.40
#